data_AF-A0A6J7JV30-F1
#
_entry.id   AF-A0A6J7JV30-F1
#
_cell.length_a   1.000
_cell.length_b   1.000
_cell.length_c   1.000
_cell.angle_alpha   90.00
_cell.angle_beta   90.00
_cell.angle_gamma   90.00
#
_symmetry.space_group_name_H-M   'P 1'
#
loop_
_entity.id
_entity.type
_entity.pdbx_description
1 polymer ?
#
loop_
_entity_poly.entity_id
_entity_poly.type
_entity_poly.pdbx_seq_one_letter_code
_entity_poly.pdbx_strand_id
1 'polypeptide(L)'
;MLATTLQGVVSQRLVPLAEGKGRRAVCEILRATGLVKDILRDAGRTGELNAVIAEGSHYGMQTFDQALCRFVLDGVVTREDAMRAAARPHDLDLLLRADGRSGTSMADVADQARRGNVAAGGSPLAPAALPVV
;
A
#
# COMPACT_ATOMS: atom_id res chain seq x y z
N MET A 1 -17.63 27.28 -7.33
CA MET A 1 -17.18 27.71 -5.98
C MET A 1 -16.15 26.76 -5.40
N LEU A 2 -16.45 25.47 -5.19
CA LEU A 2 -15.50 24.54 -4.56
C LEU A 2 -14.20 24.37 -5.34
N ALA A 3 -14.28 24.08 -6.65
CA ALA A 3 -13.10 23.88 -7.51
C ALA A 3 -12.15 25.09 -7.57
N THR A 4 -12.64 26.29 -7.27
CA THR A 4 -11.86 27.53 -7.34
C THR A 4 -11.22 27.92 -6.02
N THR A 5 -11.82 27.56 -4.88
CA THR A 5 -11.33 27.97 -3.55
C THR A 5 -10.61 26.86 -2.79
N LEU A 6 -10.92 25.59 -3.08
CA LEU A 6 -10.28 24.46 -2.42
C LEU A 6 -8.78 24.42 -2.71
N GLN A 7 -7.97 24.27 -1.65
CA GLN A 7 -6.52 24.09 -1.74
C GLN A 7 -6.11 22.62 -1.52
N GLY A 8 -6.88 21.91 -0.69
CA GLY A 8 -6.66 20.50 -0.40
C GLY A 8 -7.65 20.00 0.65
N VAL A 9 -7.65 18.69 0.86
CA VAL A 9 -8.46 18.00 1.86
C VAL A 9 -7.55 17.04 2.62
N VAL A 10 -7.70 17.01 3.94
CA VAL A 10 -7.07 16.00 4.80
C VAL A 10 -8.19 15.28 5.54
N SER A 11 -8.35 14.00 5.25
CA SER A 11 -9.35 13.15 5.89
C SER A 11 -8.64 12.24 6.89
N GLN A 12 -8.92 12.40 8.18
CA GLN A 12 -8.23 11.67 9.25
C GLN A 12 -9.11 10.61 9.92
N ARG A 13 -8.48 9.52 10.36
CA ARG A 13 -9.06 8.54 11.28
C ARG A 13 -8.01 8.15 12.33
N LEU A 14 -8.43 8.07 13.59
CA LEU A 14 -7.56 7.63 14.67
C LEU A 14 -7.60 6.10 14.79
N VAL A 15 -6.47 5.45 14.62
CA VAL A 15 -6.33 3.98 14.70
C VAL A 15 -5.53 3.64 15.96
N PRO A 16 -5.93 2.64 16.77
CA PRO A 16 -5.15 2.20 17.92
C PRO A 16 -3.69 1.90 17.55
N LEU A 17 -2.75 2.29 18.41
CA LEU A 17 -1.35 1.89 18.26
C LEU A 17 -1.20 0.41 18.61
N ALA A 18 -0.29 -0.29 17.90
CA ALA A 18 0.00 -1.70 18.16
C ALA A 18 0.51 -1.94 19.60
N GLU A 19 1.19 -0.95 20.19
CA GLU A 19 1.68 -0.98 21.57
C GLU A 19 0.55 -0.81 22.63
N GLY A 20 -0.70 -0.63 22.20
CA GLY A 20 -1.88 -0.62 23.07
C GLY A 20 -2.14 0.69 23.83
N LYS A 21 -1.20 1.65 23.84
CA LYS A 21 -1.41 2.98 24.43
C LYS A 21 -1.39 4.06 23.37
N GLY A 22 -2.49 4.80 23.23
CA GLY A 22 -2.63 5.92 22.30
C GLY A 22 -3.15 5.50 20.92
N ARG A 23 -3.17 6.46 19.99
CA ARG A 23 -3.71 6.28 18.64
C ARG A 23 -2.82 6.98 17.62
N ARG A 24 -2.68 6.40 16.43
CA ARG A 24 -2.07 7.05 15.26
C ARG A 24 -3.17 7.71 14.44
N ALA A 25 -2.97 8.99 14.10
CA ALA A 25 -3.74 9.63 13.05
C ALA A 25 -3.28 9.10 11.69
N VAL A 26 -4.19 8.43 10.99
CA VAL A 26 -3.98 7.98 9.60
C VAL A 26 -4.76 8.94 8.72
N CYS A 27 -4.12 9.45 7.67
CA CYS A 27 -4.67 10.54 6.85
C CYS A 27 -4.64 10.19 5.37
N GLU A 28 -5.78 10.37 4.70
CA GLU A 28 -5.84 10.58 3.26
C GLU A 28 -5.60 12.06 2.96
N ILE A 29 -4.85 12.34 1.90
CA ILE A 29 -4.44 13.69 1.52
C ILE A 29 -4.73 13.91 0.04
N LEU A 30 -5.55 14.91 -0.25
CA LEU A 30 -5.82 15.43 -1.58
C LEU A 30 -5.29 16.87 -1.67
N ARG A 31 -4.55 17.20 -2.73
CA ARG A 31 -4.21 18.58 -3.07
C ARG A 31 -4.97 19.03 -4.31
N ALA A 32 -5.43 20.28 -4.32
CA ALA A 32 -6.18 20.84 -5.44
C ALA A 32 -5.27 21.21 -6.62
N THR A 33 -4.76 20.20 -7.32
CA THR A 33 -4.04 20.34 -8.59
C THR A 33 -4.97 20.78 -9.72
N GLY A 34 -4.43 21.10 -10.91
CA GLY A 34 -5.25 21.43 -12.09
C GLY A 34 -6.27 20.33 -12.41
N LEU A 35 -5.80 19.08 -12.52
CA LEU A 35 -6.66 17.92 -12.76
C LEU A 35 -7.75 17.75 -11.70
N VAL A 36 -7.40 17.88 -10.41
CA VAL A 36 -8.39 17.78 -9.32
C VAL A 36 -9.44 18.88 -9.44
N LYS A 37 -9.03 20.12 -9.76
CA LYS A 37 -9.98 21.23 -9.98
C LYS A 37 -10.89 20.97 -11.18
N ASP A 38 -10.36 20.38 -12.25
CA ASP A 38 -11.16 20.03 -13.43
C ASP A 38 -12.16 18.92 -13.12
N ILE A 39 -11.76 17.90 -12.35
CA ILE A 39 -12.67 16.87 -11.84
C ILE A 39 -13.77 17.50 -10.96
N LEU A 40 -13.41 18.41 -10.04
CA LEU A 40 -14.38 19.06 -9.14
C LEU A 40 -15.38 20.00 -9.85
N ARG A 41 -15.17 20.34 -11.12
CA ARG A 41 -16.15 21.11 -11.92
C ARG A 41 -17.29 20.23 -12.43
N ASP A 42 -17.07 18.92 -12.53
CA ASP A 42 -18.06 17.95 -13.00
C ASP A 42 -18.33 16.90 -11.92
N ALA A 43 -19.51 16.98 -11.29
CA ALA A 43 -19.89 16.06 -10.22
C ALA A 43 -19.86 14.58 -10.67
N GLY A 44 -20.09 14.28 -11.95
CA GLY A 44 -20.05 12.92 -12.49
C GLY A 44 -18.66 12.28 -12.49
N ARG A 45 -17.61 13.10 -12.39
CA ARG A 45 -16.20 12.65 -12.43
C ARG A 45 -15.57 12.46 -11.07
N THR A 46 -16.29 12.78 -9.98
CA THR A 46 -15.75 12.73 -8.60
C THR A 46 -15.20 11.35 -8.23
N GLY A 47 -15.71 10.26 -8.83
CA GLY A 47 -15.19 8.90 -8.64
C GLY A 47 -13.74 8.70 -9.08
N GLU A 48 -13.23 9.53 -10.00
CA GLU A 48 -11.85 9.51 -10.47
C GLU A 48 -10.84 9.95 -9.39
N LEU A 49 -11.29 10.70 -8.38
CA LEU A 49 -10.41 11.31 -7.38
C LEU A 49 -9.57 10.29 -6.61
N ASN A 50 -10.09 9.09 -6.34
CA ASN A 50 -9.34 8.09 -5.58
C ASN A 50 -8.08 7.63 -6.34
N ALA A 51 -8.20 7.40 -7.66
CA ALA A 51 -7.06 7.05 -8.50
C ALA A 51 -6.06 8.22 -8.60
N VAL A 52 -6.57 9.44 -8.78
CA VAL A 52 -5.73 10.65 -8.81
C VAL A 52 -4.95 10.85 -7.51
N ILE A 53 -5.58 10.60 -6.36
CA ILE A 53 -4.90 10.64 -5.05
C ILE A 53 -3.83 9.56 -4.98
N ALA A 54 -4.13 8.33 -5.41
CA ALA A 54 -3.22 7.20 -5.33
C ALA A 54 -1.93 7.40 -6.15
N GLU A 55 -2.05 8.02 -7.33
CA GLU A 55 -0.93 8.35 -8.22
C GLU A 55 -0.21 9.66 -7.82
N GLY A 56 -0.85 10.47 -6.98
CA GLY A 56 -0.44 11.83 -6.66
C GLY A 56 0.71 12.00 -5.66
N SER A 57 1.51 10.97 -5.41
CA SER A 57 2.58 10.96 -4.39
C SER A 57 3.57 12.12 -4.54
N HIS A 58 3.87 12.54 -5.78
CA HIS A 58 4.77 13.67 -6.07
C HIS A 58 4.23 15.01 -5.56
N TYR A 59 2.91 15.11 -5.39
CA TYR A 59 2.25 16.26 -4.79
C TYR A 59 2.03 16.08 -3.28
N GLY A 60 2.55 15.01 -2.67
CA GLY A 60 2.28 14.65 -1.28
C GLY A 60 0.86 14.13 -1.05
N MET A 61 0.17 13.68 -2.11
CA MET A 61 -1.11 13.00 -1.98
C MET A 61 -0.89 11.54 -1.60
N GLN A 62 -1.85 10.98 -0.88
CA GLN A 62 -1.88 9.56 -0.53
C GLN A 62 -3.32 9.17 -0.21
N THR A 63 -3.70 7.96 -0.57
CA THR A 63 -4.99 7.39 -0.15
C THR A 63 -4.93 6.93 1.29
N PHE A 64 -6.10 6.78 1.92
CA PHE A 64 -6.19 6.24 3.26
C PHE A 64 -5.56 4.85 3.38
N ASP A 65 -5.80 3.97 2.40
CA ASP A 65 -5.32 2.58 2.42
C ASP A 65 -3.80 2.50 2.18
N GLN A 66 -3.21 3.40 1.38
CA GLN A 66 -1.74 3.54 1.26
C GLN A 66 -1.10 3.95 2.59
N ALA A 67 -1.71 4.92 3.30
CA ALA A 67 -1.23 5.36 4.61
C ALA A 67 -1.35 4.25 5.67
N LEU A 68 -2.46 3.50 5.68
CA LEU A 68 -2.62 2.32 6.54
C LEU A 68 -1.58 1.25 6.25
N CYS A 69 -1.39 0.89 4.98
CA CYS A 69 -0.42 -0.13 4.59
C CYS A 69 0.96 0.20 5.13
N ARG A 70 1.42 1.44 4.93
CA ARG A 70 2.68 1.92 5.50
C ARG A 70 2.74 1.74 7.01
N PHE A 71 1.73 2.18 7.76
CA PHE A 71 1.76 2.06 9.22
C PHE A 71 1.67 0.61 9.73
N VAL A 72 1.09 -0.31 8.96
CA VAL A 72 1.13 -1.74 9.28
C VAL A 72 2.52 -2.32 9.05
N LEU A 73 3.14 -1.99 7.91
CA LEU A 73 4.50 -2.45 7.58
C LEU A 73 5.55 -1.89 8.54
N ASP A 74 5.36 -0.65 9.00
CA ASP A 74 6.19 0.01 10.02
C ASP A 74 5.91 -0.52 11.44
N GLY A 75 4.94 -1.42 11.63
CA GLY A 75 4.56 -1.99 12.94
C GLY A 75 3.83 -1.01 13.89
N VAL A 76 3.40 0.14 13.40
CA VAL A 76 2.76 1.21 14.19
C VAL A 76 1.32 0.86 14.54
N VAL A 77 0.60 0.22 13.62
CA VAL A 77 -0.79 -0.26 13.81
C VAL A 77 -0.87 -1.74 13.48
N THR A 78 -1.75 -2.48 14.16
CA THR A 78 -1.94 -3.90 13.86
C THR A 78 -2.65 -4.06 12.51
N ARG A 79 -2.39 -5.19 11.82
CA ARG A 79 -3.13 -5.53 10.59
C ARG A 79 -4.64 -5.61 10.85
N GLU A 80 -5.05 -6.16 11.99
CA GLU A 80 -6.46 -6.25 12.39
C GLU A 80 -7.12 -4.88 12.49
N ASP A 81 -6.50 -3.95 13.22
CA ASP A 81 -7.04 -2.59 13.40
C ASP A 81 -7.02 -1.80 12.09
N ALA A 82 -5.98 -2.00 11.26
CA ALA A 82 -5.93 -1.41 9.93
C ALA A 82 -7.07 -1.91 9.03
N MET A 83 -7.35 -3.23 9.02
CA MET A 83 -8.45 -3.81 8.23
C MET A 83 -9.83 -3.31 8.68
N ARG A 84 -10.04 -3.11 9.99
CA ARG A 84 -11.26 -2.48 10.52
C ARG A 84 -11.38 -1.01 10.11
N ALA A 85 -10.24 -0.33 10.00
CA ALA A 85 -10.16 1.08 9.66
C ALA A 85 -10.10 1.35 8.16
N ALA A 86 -9.92 0.36 7.29
CA ALA A 86 -9.73 0.57 5.86
C ALA A 86 -10.93 1.23 5.19
N ALA A 87 -10.68 1.99 4.12
CA ALA A 87 -11.74 2.47 3.25
C ALA A 87 -12.23 1.34 2.33
N ARG A 88 -11.29 0.55 1.80
CA ARG A 88 -11.56 -0.67 1.03
C ARG A 88 -10.71 -1.82 1.60
N PRO A 89 -11.25 -2.61 2.54
CA PRO A 89 -10.49 -3.68 3.21
C PRO A 89 -9.85 -4.69 2.25
N HIS A 90 -10.54 -5.04 1.16
CA HIS A 90 -10.00 -5.95 0.15
C HIS A 90 -8.73 -5.40 -0.52
N ASP A 91 -8.76 -4.14 -0.94
CA ASP A 91 -7.64 -3.50 -1.64
C ASP A 91 -6.44 -3.30 -0.70
N LEU A 92 -6.70 -2.99 0.58
CA LEU A 92 -5.66 -2.94 1.60
C LEU A 92 -4.99 -4.30 1.80
N ASP A 93 -5.76 -5.39 1.84
CA ASP A 93 -5.19 -6.74 1.96
C ASP A 93 -4.28 -7.08 0.77
N LEU A 94 -4.71 -6.76 -0.45
CA LEU A 94 -3.87 -6.93 -1.65
C LEU A 94 -2.58 -6.09 -1.56
N LEU A 95 -2.70 -4.83 -1.13
CA LEU A 95 -1.56 -3.93 -1.00
C LEU A 95 -0.57 -4.41 0.08
N LEU A 96 -1.07 -4.93 1.21
CA LEU A 96 -0.24 -5.50 2.27
C LEU A 96 0.50 -6.76 1.80
N ARG A 97 -0.16 -7.63 1.03
CA ARG A 97 0.49 -8.82 0.43
C ARG A 97 1.56 -8.47 -0.60
N ALA A 98 1.44 -7.29 -1.21
CA ALA A 98 2.44 -6.74 -2.11
C ALA A 98 3.56 -5.94 -1.40
N ASP A 99 3.63 -5.98 -0.06
CA ASP A 99 4.53 -5.14 0.76
C ASP A 99 4.44 -3.64 0.42
N GLY A 100 3.22 -3.14 0.14
CA GLY A 100 2.99 -1.74 -0.22
C GLY A 100 3.37 -1.36 -1.65
N ARG A 101 3.75 -2.32 -2.50
CA ARG A 101 4.07 -2.08 -3.91
C ARG A 101 2.79 -2.05 -4.75
N SER A 102 2.58 -0.96 -5.49
CA SER A 102 1.42 -0.78 -6.39
C SER A 102 1.69 -1.15 -7.85
N GLY A 103 2.74 -1.93 -8.12
CA GLY A 103 3.06 -2.44 -9.45
C GLY A 103 4.29 -3.35 -9.43
N THR A 104 4.37 -4.24 -10.41
CA THR A 104 5.52 -5.13 -10.61
C THR A 104 6.51 -4.44 -11.53
N SER A 105 7.67 -4.03 -11.02
CA SER A 105 8.76 -3.57 -11.88
C SER A 105 9.52 -4.77 -12.47
N MET A 106 10.27 -4.55 -13.55
CA MET A 106 11.19 -5.58 -14.09
C MET A 106 12.23 -6.03 -13.05
N ALA A 107 12.58 -5.17 -12.09
CA ALA A 107 13.43 -5.52 -10.97
C ALA A 107 12.73 -6.49 -9.99
N ASP A 108 11.42 -6.36 -9.78
CA ASP A 108 10.65 -7.28 -8.93
C ASP A 108 10.49 -8.66 -9.59
N VAL A 109 10.34 -8.72 -10.92
CA VAL A 109 10.34 -9.99 -11.67
C VAL A 109 11.69 -10.70 -11.51
N ALA A 110 12.80 -9.96 -11.58
CA ALA A 110 14.13 -10.50 -11.36
C ALA A 110 14.33 -11.00 -9.91
N ASP A 111 13.79 -10.30 -8.91
CA ASP A 111 13.87 -10.71 -7.50
C ASP A 111 12.98 -11.95 -7.21
N GLN A 112 11.78 -12.01 -7.80
CA GLN A 112 10.91 -13.20 -7.75
C GLN A 112 11.57 -14.42 -8.43
N ALA A 113 12.21 -14.22 -9.59
CA ALA A 113 12.95 -15.27 -10.29
C ALA A 113 14.15 -15.78 -9.47
N ARG A 114 14.86 -14.89 -8.77
CA ARG A 114 15.95 -15.27 -7.85
C ARG A 114 15.43 -16.08 -6.65
N ARG A 115 14.32 -15.66 -6.04
CA ARG A 115 13.70 -16.39 -4.91
C ARG A 115 13.16 -17.76 -5.33
N GLY A 116 12.61 -17.88 -6.53
CA GLY A 116 12.14 -19.16 -7.08
C GLY A 116 13.27 -20.17 -7.35
N ASN A 117 14.46 -19.70 -7.73
CA ASN A 117 15.59 -20.57 -8.05
C ASN A 117 16.32 -21.12 -6.80
N VAL A 118 16.29 -20.39 -5.68
CA VAL A 118 16.90 -20.84 -4.41
C VAL A 118 16.11 -22.00 -3.78
N ALA A 119 14.79 -22.09 -4.01
CA ALA A 119 13.97 -23.20 -3.53
C ALA A 119 14.18 -24.52 -4.32
N ALA A 120 14.78 -24.46 -5.52
CA ALA A 120 15.05 -25.63 -6.36
C ALA A 120 16.48 -26.19 -6.21
N GLY A 121 17.38 -25.47 -5.51
CA GLY A 121 18.76 -25.88 -5.27
C GLY A 121 18.92 -26.80 -4.07
N GLY A 122 18.36 -28.01 -4.15
CA GLY A 122 18.63 -29.09 -3.19
C GLY A 122 20.12 -29.48 -3.21
N SER A 123 20.73 -29.53 -2.02
CA SER A 123 22.13 -29.89 -1.75
C SER A 123 22.63 -31.13 -2.52
N PRO A 124 23.90 -31.21 -2.97
CA PRO A 124 24.40 -32.40 -3.64
C PRO A 124 24.35 -33.60 -2.69
N LEU A 125 23.65 -34.66 -3.12
CA LEU A 125 23.64 -35.98 -2.49
C LEU A 125 25.08 -36.51 -2.40
N ALA A 126 25.54 -36.79 -1.18
CA ALA A 126 26.82 -37.46 -0.93
C ALA A 126 26.82 -38.86 -1.58
N PRO A 127 27.95 -39.32 -2.17
CA PRO A 127 27.99 -40.62 -2.82
C PRO A 127 27.90 -41.76 -1.78
N ALA A 128 26.96 -42.67 -2.00
CA ALA A 128 26.77 -43.86 -1.19
C ALA A 128 27.94 -44.85 -1.36
N ALA A 129 28.54 -45.27 -0.24
CA ALA A 129 29.52 -46.34 -0.20
C ALA A 129 28.85 -47.69 -0.50
N LEU A 130 29.40 -48.44 -1.46
CA LEU A 130 28.98 -49.81 -1.80
C LEU A 130 29.55 -50.81 -0.76
N PRO A 131 28.81 -51.86 -0.38
CA PRO A 131 29.36 -52.92 0.45
C PRO A 131 30.23 -53.86 -0.40
N VAL A 132 31.42 -54.19 0.11
CA VAL A 132 32.28 -55.27 -0.40
C VAL A 132 31.70 -56.60 0.07
N VAL A 133 31.64 -57.56 -0.85
CA VAL A 133 31.19 -58.96 -0.65
C VAL A 133 32.11 -59.69 0.33
#